data_AF-A0A962EG62-F1
#
_entry.id   AF-A0A962EG62-F1
#
_cell.length_a   1.000
_cell.length_b   1.000
_cell.length_c   1.000
_cell.angle_alpha   90.00
_cell.angle_beta   90.00
_cell.angle_gamma   90.00
#
_symmetry.space_group_name_H-M   'P 1'
#
loop_
_entity.id
_entity.type
_entity.pdbx_description
1 polymer ?
#
loop_
_entity_poly.entity_id
_entity_poly.type
_entity_poly.pdbx_seq_one_letter_code
_entity_poly.pdbx_strand_id
1 'polypeptide(L)'
;QYAQSIVDPLAEACAEHGLPHPRVVTESGRALTAHHAVMITDVTAVERMPEGNPTAGDDSHSHALRHLRELYADLDRRPLLELYHEAQHYQQEGQTLFAMGAIDLAERAALDDVYYAIVHAVLARMRSDSRGQQQVIAELTEKLADKFFINLSVFQSMPDIWALEQVFPIMPMEGLDQRPERRAVLEDLTCDSDGRIDHYVDDESLQSTLLVHTPEPGKPYHLGVFMVGAYQETLGDIHNLFGDTDSVSVRLTETGFVLEDERQGDTTDELLKYVGYDIDRLRMAYRAKISAARLDPTDAKRVAEALEAGLSGYTYLHDE
;
A
#
# COMPACT_ATOMS: atom_id res chain seq x y z
N GLN A 1 -24.43 -13.83 20.37
CA GLN A 1 -25.54 -13.28 19.56
C GLN A 1 -25.91 -14.21 18.40
N TYR A 2 -25.03 -14.44 17.40
CA TYR A 2 -25.30 -15.30 16.23
C TYR A 2 -26.00 -16.64 16.56
N ALA A 3 -25.40 -17.45 17.42
CA ALA A 3 -25.97 -18.77 17.78
C ALA A 3 -27.37 -18.63 18.40
N GLN A 4 -27.57 -17.64 19.25
CA GLN A 4 -28.84 -17.40 19.92
C GLN A 4 -29.93 -16.97 18.93
N SER A 5 -29.60 -16.11 17.96
CA SER A 5 -30.51 -15.69 16.89
C SER A 5 -30.96 -16.84 15.97
N ILE A 6 -30.23 -17.96 15.94
CA ILE A 6 -30.61 -19.16 15.17
C ILE A 6 -31.38 -20.15 16.05
N VAL A 7 -30.88 -20.40 17.26
CA VAL A 7 -31.42 -21.44 18.15
C VAL A 7 -32.77 -21.03 18.75
N ASP A 8 -32.93 -19.78 19.19
CA ASP A 8 -34.15 -19.35 19.89
C ASP A 8 -35.39 -19.44 19.00
N PRO A 9 -35.42 -18.89 17.76
CA PRO A 9 -36.59 -19.00 16.89
C PRO A 9 -36.92 -20.45 16.49
N LEU A 10 -35.89 -21.30 16.35
CA LEU A 10 -36.06 -22.70 16.00
C LEU A 10 -36.68 -23.49 17.18
N ALA A 11 -36.23 -23.20 18.40
CA ALA A 11 -36.78 -23.80 19.62
C ALA A 11 -38.24 -23.37 19.85
N GLU A 12 -38.56 -22.08 19.65
CA GLU A 12 -39.93 -21.56 19.73
C GLU A 12 -40.85 -22.24 18.71
N ALA A 13 -40.42 -22.35 17.45
CA ALA A 13 -41.20 -23.03 16.41
C ALA A 13 -41.44 -24.52 16.72
N CYS A 14 -40.42 -25.21 17.27
CA CYS A 14 -40.57 -26.60 17.70
C CYS A 14 -41.58 -26.73 18.86
N ALA A 15 -41.53 -25.83 19.83
CA ALA A 15 -42.45 -25.83 20.96
C ALA A 15 -43.90 -25.56 20.54
N GLU A 16 -44.11 -24.59 19.64
CA GLU A 16 -45.45 -24.25 19.10
C GLU A 16 -46.10 -25.43 18.38
N HIS A 17 -45.31 -26.20 17.62
CA HIS A 17 -45.80 -27.31 16.81
C HIS A 17 -45.67 -28.69 17.47
N GLY A 18 -45.15 -28.74 18.70
CA GLY A 18 -44.93 -30.01 19.42
C GLY A 18 -43.91 -30.94 18.74
N LEU A 19 -42.92 -30.39 18.06
CA LEU A 19 -41.89 -31.13 17.32
C LEU A 19 -40.62 -31.32 18.18
N PRO A 20 -39.86 -32.42 17.98
CA PRO A 20 -38.55 -32.57 18.61
C PRO A 20 -37.54 -31.58 18.02
N HIS A 21 -36.60 -31.11 18.84
CA HIS A 21 -35.54 -30.21 18.37
C HIS A 21 -34.63 -30.92 17.36
N PRO A 22 -34.42 -30.34 16.16
CA PRO A 22 -33.55 -30.94 15.16
C PRO A 22 -32.07 -30.71 15.49
N ARG A 23 -31.19 -31.41 14.78
CA ARG A 23 -29.76 -31.09 14.76
C ARG A 23 -29.54 -29.80 13.97
N VAL A 24 -28.85 -28.84 14.58
CA VAL A 24 -28.42 -27.61 13.89
C VAL A 24 -27.04 -27.81 13.30
N VAL A 25 -26.85 -27.43 12.04
CA VAL A 25 -25.58 -27.46 11.32
C VAL A 25 -25.33 -26.08 10.73
N THR A 26 -24.07 -25.61 10.79
CA THR A 26 -23.64 -24.32 10.24
C THR A 26 -22.39 -24.52 9.39
N GLU A 27 -22.34 -23.91 8.21
CA GLU A 27 -21.20 -24.00 7.28
C GLU A 27 -20.36 -22.71 7.35
N SER A 28 -19.94 -22.35 8.55
CA SER A 28 -19.29 -21.07 8.86
C SER A 28 -17.80 -21.05 8.49
N GLY A 29 -17.46 -21.34 7.23
CA GLY A 29 -16.08 -21.47 6.75
C GLY A 29 -15.19 -20.25 7.05
N ARG A 30 -15.61 -19.05 6.60
CA ARG A 30 -14.88 -17.79 6.84
C ARG A 30 -14.65 -17.54 8.34
N ALA A 31 -15.61 -17.88 9.19
CA ALA A 31 -15.47 -17.70 10.64
C ALA A 31 -14.40 -18.63 11.25
N LEU A 32 -14.15 -19.79 10.64
CA LEU A 32 -13.13 -20.73 11.07
C LEU A 32 -11.74 -20.36 10.54
N THR A 33 -11.65 -19.86 9.31
CA THR A 33 -10.35 -19.70 8.63
C THR A 33 -9.84 -18.26 8.57
N ALA A 34 -10.64 -17.21 8.80
CA ALA A 34 -10.19 -15.84 8.61
C ALA A 34 -8.85 -15.52 9.32
N HIS A 35 -8.72 -15.88 10.60
CA HIS A 35 -7.60 -15.44 11.45
C HIS A 35 -6.35 -16.32 11.39
N HIS A 36 -6.39 -17.48 10.73
CA HIS A 36 -5.32 -18.47 10.84
C HIS A 36 -4.05 -18.14 10.05
N ALA A 37 -4.14 -17.17 9.12
CA ALA A 37 -3.04 -16.77 8.25
C ALA A 37 -2.76 -15.26 8.37
N VAL A 38 -1.49 -14.90 8.23
CA VAL A 38 -0.98 -13.54 8.22
C VAL A 38 -0.04 -13.42 7.03
N MET A 39 -0.25 -12.42 6.18
CA MET A 39 0.70 -12.06 5.13
C MET A 39 1.74 -11.10 5.70
N ILE A 40 3.03 -11.37 5.48
CA ILE A 40 4.12 -10.50 5.92
C ILE A 40 4.84 -10.00 4.67
N THR A 41 5.03 -8.69 4.58
CA THR A 41 5.71 -8.03 3.45
C THR A 41 6.63 -6.94 3.99
N ASP A 42 7.74 -6.70 3.33
CA ASP A 42 8.63 -5.58 3.59
C ASP A 42 8.21 -4.32 2.81
N VAL A 43 8.61 -3.16 3.32
CA VAL A 43 8.50 -1.88 2.61
C VAL A 43 9.79 -1.62 1.84
N THR A 44 9.71 -1.72 0.52
CA THR A 44 10.86 -1.59 -0.40
C THR A 44 11.28 -0.14 -0.61
N ALA A 45 10.32 0.78 -0.60
CA ALA A 45 10.56 2.20 -0.82
C ALA A 45 9.52 3.06 -0.10
N VAL A 46 9.92 4.28 0.24
CA VAL A 46 9.05 5.30 0.81
C VAL A 46 9.17 6.58 -0.02
N GLU A 47 8.08 7.01 -0.63
CA GLU A 47 7.96 8.35 -1.20
C GLU A 47 7.38 9.28 -0.13
N ARG A 48 8.23 10.13 0.43
CA ARG A 48 7.78 11.13 1.40
C ARG A 48 7.09 12.28 0.72
N MET A 49 5.96 12.71 1.27
CA MET A 49 5.31 13.90 0.76
C MET A 49 6.16 15.15 1.04
N PRO A 50 6.25 16.10 0.08
CA PRO A 50 7.03 17.33 0.27
C PRO A 50 6.56 18.11 1.51
N GLU A 51 7.50 18.55 2.34
CA GLU A 51 7.19 19.48 3.44
C GLU A 51 6.87 20.89 2.91
N GLY A 52 7.36 21.21 1.70
CA GLY A 52 7.23 22.49 1.05
C GLY A 52 8.25 23.53 1.54
N ASN A 53 8.35 24.63 0.80
CA ASN A 53 9.22 25.76 1.13
C ASN A 53 8.48 27.09 0.85
N PRO A 54 8.09 27.85 1.90
CA PRO A 54 7.29 29.07 1.73
C PRO A 54 8.04 30.21 1.04
N THR A 55 9.38 30.16 0.96
CA THR A 55 10.20 31.18 0.29
C THR A 55 10.70 30.74 -1.09
N ALA A 56 10.19 29.62 -1.64
CA ALA A 56 10.63 29.12 -2.95
C ALA A 56 10.20 30.07 -4.09
N GLY A 57 11.13 30.39 -4.99
CA GLY A 57 10.87 31.23 -6.17
C GLY A 57 10.81 32.74 -5.88
N ASP A 58 11.70 33.28 -5.03
CA ASP A 58 11.68 34.69 -4.60
C ASP A 58 11.77 35.71 -5.74
N ASP A 59 12.40 35.33 -6.85
CA ASP A 59 12.57 36.18 -8.02
C ASP A 59 11.43 36.03 -9.05
N SER A 60 10.44 35.17 -8.79
CA SER A 60 9.36 34.91 -9.75
C SER A 60 8.42 36.10 -9.94
N HIS A 61 7.90 36.22 -11.15
CA HIS A 61 6.91 37.24 -11.50
C HIS A 61 5.49 36.70 -11.56
N SER A 62 5.30 35.39 -11.36
CA SER A 62 4.00 34.73 -11.38
C SER A 62 3.06 35.32 -10.34
N HIS A 63 1.87 35.73 -10.79
CA HIS A 63 0.81 36.21 -9.91
C HIS A 63 0.33 35.11 -8.97
N ALA A 64 0.16 33.88 -9.47
CA ALA A 64 -0.27 32.74 -8.66
C ALA A 64 0.70 32.44 -7.50
N LEU A 65 2.01 32.44 -7.76
CA LEU A 65 3.02 32.20 -6.72
C LEU A 65 3.04 33.31 -5.67
N ARG A 66 2.91 34.57 -6.11
CA ARG A 66 2.82 35.73 -5.20
C ARG A 66 1.63 35.59 -4.25
N HIS A 67 0.46 35.23 -4.76
CA HIS A 67 -0.74 35.02 -3.93
C HIS A 67 -0.56 33.90 -2.93
N LEU A 68 0.01 32.75 -3.34
CA LEU A 68 0.30 31.67 -2.38
C LEU A 68 1.20 32.14 -1.23
N ARG A 69 2.20 32.98 -1.49
CA ARG A 69 3.06 33.54 -0.43
C ARG A 69 2.31 34.51 0.48
N GLU A 70 1.44 35.34 -0.07
CA GLU A 70 0.55 36.22 0.71
C GLU A 70 -0.37 35.39 1.61
N LEU A 71 -0.95 34.30 1.10
CA LEU A 71 -1.77 33.36 1.88
C LEU A 71 -0.97 32.72 3.01
N TYR A 72 0.28 32.29 2.75
CA TYR A 72 1.15 31.74 3.78
C TYR A 72 1.43 32.77 4.90
N ALA A 73 1.65 34.03 4.55
CA ALA A 73 1.85 35.10 5.54
C ALA A 73 0.60 35.42 6.39
N ASP A 74 -0.59 35.07 5.89
CA ASP A 74 -1.88 35.34 6.54
C ASP A 74 -2.47 34.14 7.31
N LEU A 75 -1.72 33.03 7.44
CA LEU A 75 -2.12 31.81 8.15
C LEU A 75 -2.66 32.04 9.57
N ASP A 76 -2.15 33.05 10.28
CA ASP A 76 -2.57 33.37 11.65
C ASP A 76 -3.60 34.51 11.72
N ARG A 77 -4.05 35.03 10.58
CA ARG A 77 -4.92 36.21 10.47
C ARG A 77 -6.29 35.91 9.87
N ARG A 78 -6.37 34.90 9.01
CA ARG A 78 -7.57 34.54 8.25
C ARG A 78 -8.05 33.13 8.61
N PRO A 79 -9.33 32.81 8.37
CA PRO A 79 -9.84 31.45 8.57
C PRO A 79 -9.07 30.43 7.72
N LEU A 80 -8.59 29.35 8.35
CA LEU A 80 -7.73 28.35 7.69
C LEU A 80 -8.38 27.66 6.49
N LEU A 81 -9.69 27.40 6.57
CA LEU A 81 -10.44 26.77 5.48
C LEU A 81 -10.52 27.67 4.24
N GLU A 82 -10.69 28.98 4.44
CA GLU A 82 -10.71 29.97 3.36
C GLU A 82 -9.33 30.04 2.69
N LEU A 83 -8.26 30.12 3.50
CA LEU A 83 -6.88 30.09 3.00
C LEU A 83 -6.57 28.82 2.21
N TYR A 84 -7.05 27.67 2.66
CA TYR A 84 -6.85 26.40 1.96
C TYR A 84 -7.52 26.38 0.59
N HIS A 85 -8.79 26.80 0.49
CA HIS A 85 -9.49 26.85 -0.78
C HIS A 85 -8.86 27.86 -1.75
N GLU A 86 -8.41 29.02 -1.25
CA GLU A 86 -7.66 29.98 -2.08
C GLU A 86 -6.32 29.41 -2.53
N ALA A 87 -5.61 28.67 -1.67
CA ALA A 87 -4.37 28.01 -2.04
C ALA A 87 -4.59 26.94 -3.12
N GLN A 88 -5.67 26.16 -3.04
CA GLN A 88 -6.06 25.22 -4.10
C GLN A 88 -6.32 25.94 -5.43
N HIS A 89 -7.04 27.07 -5.38
CA HIS A 89 -7.33 27.88 -6.56
C HIS A 89 -6.06 28.37 -7.25
N TYR A 90 -5.15 29.00 -6.50
CA TYR A 90 -3.90 29.52 -7.07
C TYR A 90 -2.92 28.42 -7.49
N GLN A 91 -2.93 27.26 -6.83
CA GLN A 91 -2.18 26.09 -7.32
C GLN A 91 -2.67 25.67 -8.71
N GLN A 92 -3.99 25.55 -8.88
CA GLN A 92 -4.60 25.16 -10.16
C GLN A 92 -4.39 26.21 -11.25
N GLU A 93 -4.47 27.50 -10.91
CA GLU A 93 -4.14 28.59 -11.84
C GLU A 93 -2.69 28.47 -12.30
N GLY A 94 -1.75 28.24 -11.39
CA GLY A 94 -0.34 28.00 -11.70
C GLY A 94 -0.08 26.78 -12.58
N GLN A 95 -0.77 25.66 -12.32
CA GLN A 95 -0.74 24.48 -13.19
C GLN A 95 -1.19 24.81 -14.61
N THR A 96 -2.25 25.62 -14.73
CA THR A 96 -2.77 26.07 -16.02
C THR A 96 -1.77 26.99 -16.74
N LEU A 97 -1.14 27.93 -16.02
CA LEU A 97 -0.08 28.78 -16.56
C LEU A 97 1.10 27.96 -17.08
N PHE A 98 1.52 26.93 -16.35
CA PHE A 98 2.59 26.03 -16.78
C PHE A 98 2.20 25.26 -18.05
N ALA A 99 0.98 24.70 -18.09
CA ALA A 99 0.47 23.98 -19.26
C ALA A 99 0.38 24.87 -20.52
N MET A 100 0.13 26.17 -20.34
CA MET A 100 0.14 27.17 -21.43
C MET A 100 1.56 27.69 -21.78
N GLY A 101 2.59 27.30 -21.04
CA GLY A 101 3.97 27.78 -21.22
C GLY A 101 4.21 29.20 -20.72
N ALA A 102 3.34 29.73 -19.86
CA ALA A 102 3.46 31.08 -19.31
C ALA A 102 4.40 31.18 -18.10
N ILE A 103 4.65 30.06 -17.42
CA ILE A 103 5.67 29.91 -16.37
C ILE A 103 6.53 28.69 -16.69
N ASP A 104 7.78 28.70 -16.23
CA ASP A 104 8.70 27.58 -16.45
C ASP A 104 8.60 26.49 -15.37
N LEU A 105 9.42 25.44 -15.50
CA LEU A 105 9.45 24.33 -14.54
C LEU A 105 9.92 24.76 -13.14
N ALA A 106 10.83 25.73 -13.05
CA ALA A 106 11.34 26.21 -11.76
C ALA A 106 10.25 26.99 -11.01
N GLU A 107 9.48 27.82 -11.71
CA GLU A 107 8.31 28.51 -11.15
C GLU A 107 7.19 27.52 -10.79
N ARG A 108 6.96 26.48 -11.61
CA ARG A 108 6.01 25.41 -11.29
C ARG A 108 6.40 24.64 -10.02
N ALA A 109 7.69 24.33 -9.86
CA ALA A 109 8.21 23.65 -8.66
C ALA A 109 8.08 24.55 -7.42
N ALA A 110 8.47 25.82 -7.52
CA ALA A 110 8.31 26.80 -6.43
C ALA A 110 6.84 26.96 -6.00
N LEU A 111 5.92 26.89 -6.96
CA LEU A 111 4.49 26.94 -6.69
C LEU A 111 3.99 25.74 -5.88
N ASP A 112 4.43 24.53 -6.23
CA ASP A 112 4.09 23.34 -5.45
C ASP A 112 4.75 23.39 -4.06
N ASP A 113 6.00 23.88 -3.95
CA ASP A 113 6.70 24.06 -2.68
C ASP A 113 5.95 24.99 -1.71
N VAL A 114 5.54 26.18 -2.17
CA VAL A 114 4.80 27.12 -1.32
C VAL A 114 3.42 26.54 -0.98
N TYR A 115 2.74 25.89 -1.94
CA TYR A 115 1.45 25.26 -1.70
C TYR A 115 1.54 24.18 -0.62
N TYR A 116 2.49 23.23 -0.69
CA TYR A 116 2.64 22.18 0.33
C TYR A 116 2.98 22.76 1.70
N ALA A 117 3.77 23.84 1.77
CA ALA A 117 4.04 24.54 3.03
C ALA A 117 2.75 25.11 3.66
N ILE A 118 1.81 25.64 2.86
CA ILE A 118 0.49 26.09 3.33
C ILE A 118 -0.33 24.89 3.82
N VAL A 119 -0.42 23.81 3.05
CA VAL A 119 -1.22 22.62 3.38
C VAL A 119 -0.77 22.00 4.71
N HIS A 120 0.53 21.83 4.92
CA HIS A 120 1.09 21.35 6.20
C HIS A 120 0.75 22.30 7.35
N ALA A 121 0.92 23.61 7.14
CA ALA A 121 0.65 24.62 8.16
C ALA A 121 -0.84 24.71 8.54
N VAL A 122 -1.73 24.54 7.56
CA VAL A 122 -3.18 24.46 7.73
C VAL A 122 -3.55 23.21 8.53
N LEU A 123 -3.11 22.02 8.11
CA LEU A 123 -3.41 20.76 8.80
C LEU A 123 -2.95 20.78 10.26
N ALA A 124 -1.73 21.28 10.52
CA ALA A 124 -1.18 21.38 11.88
C ALA A 124 -2.02 22.28 12.80
N ARG A 125 -2.57 23.38 12.28
CA ARG A 125 -3.42 24.31 13.04
C ARG A 125 -4.87 23.85 13.16
N MET A 126 -5.42 23.18 12.14
CA MET A 126 -6.79 22.65 12.20
C MET A 126 -6.93 21.51 13.21
N ARG A 127 -5.88 20.68 13.38
CA ARG A 127 -5.89 19.59 14.37
C ARG A 127 -6.08 20.07 15.82
N SER A 128 -5.77 21.34 16.12
CA SER A 128 -5.99 21.90 17.47
C SER A 128 -7.39 22.51 17.67
N ASP A 129 -8.18 22.72 16.61
CA ASP A 129 -9.52 23.32 16.66
C ASP A 129 -10.60 22.31 16.22
N SER A 130 -11.14 21.56 17.17
CA SER A 130 -11.77 20.25 16.92
C SER A 130 -13.26 20.28 16.55
N ARG A 131 -13.82 21.34 15.97
CA ARG A 131 -15.27 21.38 15.66
C ARG A 131 -15.58 21.80 14.22
N GLY A 132 -16.10 20.84 13.44
CA GLY A 132 -16.78 21.09 12.15
C GLY A 132 -15.93 20.94 10.88
N GLN A 133 -14.66 20.54 10.99
CA GLN A 133 -13.74 20.49 9.84
C GLN A 133 -13.11 19.09 9.61
N GLN A 134 -13.72 18.02 10.14
CA GLN A 134 -13.18 16.66 10.07
C GLN A 134 -12.96 16.16 8.64
N GLN A 135 -13.86 16.50 7.71
CA GLN A 135 -13.75 16.10 6.31
C GLN A 135 -12.49 16.68 5.64
N VAL A 136 -12.23 17.97 5.87
CA VAL A 136 -11.05 18.64 5.31
C VAL A 136 -9.78 18.13 5.99
N ILE A 137 -9.81 17.86 7.29
CA ILE A 137 -8.67 17.25 8.00
C ILE A 137 -8.36 15.85 7.41
N ALA A 138 -9.38 15.05 7.10
CA ALA A 138 -9.20 13.75 6.47
C ALA A 138 -8.60 13.88 5.06
N GLU A 139 -9.15 14.76 4.22
CA GLU A 139 -8.63 15.07 2.87
C GLU A 139 -7.17 15.51 2.93
N LEU A 140 -6.83 16.45 3.81
CA LEU A 140 -5.46 16.93 3.99
C LEU A 140 -4.52 15.84 4.53
N THR A 141 -5.02 14.98 5.42
CA THR A 141 -4.22 13.88 5.99
C THR A 141 -3.89 12.85 4.93
N GLU A 142 -4.83 12.52 4.04
CA GLU A 142 -4.59 11.65 2.89
C GLU A 142 -3.64 12.30 1.87
N LYS A 143 -3.86 13.58 1.54
CA LYS A 143 -3.00 14.34 0.61
C LYS A 143 -1.54 14.45 1.07
N LEU A 144 -1.32 14.42 2.38
CA LEU A 144 0.01 14.53 3.00
C LEU A 144 0.55 13.19 3.52
N ALA A 145 -0.13 12.08 3.24
CA ALA A 145 0.36 10.77 3.62
C ALA A 145 1.51 10.35 2.71
N ASP A 146 2.57 9.80 3.32
CA ASP A 146 3.67 9.23 2.56
C ASP A 146 3.19 7.98 1.80
N LYS A 147 3.81 7.66 0.67
CA LYS A 147 3.54 6.40 -0.02
C LYS A 147 4.57 5.36 0.38
N PHE A 148 4.09 4.20 0.81
CA PHE A 148 4.90 3.07 1.19
C PHE A 148 4.69 1.99 0.12
N PHE A 149 5.76 1.67 -0.60
CA PHE A 149 5.75 0.59 -1.57
C PHE A 149 6.03 -0.73 -0.86
N ILE A 150 5.07 -1.64 -0.89
CA ILE A 150 5.16 -2.95 -0.23
C ILE A 150 5.55 -4.02 -1.25
N ASN A 151 6.44 -4.93 -0.87
CA ASN A 151 6.95 -6.00 -1.74
C ASN A 151 5.92 -7.13 -1.95
N LEU A 152 4.78 -6.81 -2.55
CA LEU A 152 3.73 -7.79 -2.83
C LEU A 152 2.87 -7.34 -4.03
N SER A 153 1.93 -8.20 -4.43
CA SER A 153 0.86 -7.90 -5.38
C SER A 153 -0.49 -8.07 -4.69
N VAL A 154 -1.26 -6.99 -4.57
CA VAL A 154 -2.60 -7.00 -3.96
C VAL A 154 -3.54 -7.92 -4.73
N PHE A 155 -3.43 -7.96 -6.06
CA PHE A 155 -4.21 -8.85 -6.92
C PHE A 155 -3.95 -10.33 -6.67
N GLN A 156 -2.72 -10.67 -6.29
CA GLN A 156 -2.33 -12.04 -6.00
C GLN A 156 -2.68 -12.46 -4.56
N SER A 157 -2.32 -11.62 -3.58
CA SER A 157 -2.40 -12.02 -2.17
C SER A 157 -3.66 -11.58 -1.45
N MET A 158 -4.35 -10.55 -1.96
CA MET A 158 -5.52 -9.93 -1.30
C MET A 158 -6.56 -9.47 -2.34
N PRO A 159 -7.02 -10.35 -3.24
CA PRO A 159 -7.91 -9.98 -4.34
C PRO A 159 -9.24 -9.37 -3.89
N ASP A 160 -9.72 -9.69 -2.67
CA ASP A 160 -10.96 -9.11 -2.14
C ASP A 160 -10.82 -7.60 -1.84
N ILE A 161 -9.60 -7.06 -1.64
CA ILE A 161 -9.40 -5.60 -1.51
C ILE A 161 -9.86 -4.92 -2.80
N TRP A 162 -9.34 -5.38 -3.93
CA TRP A 162 -9.65 -4.83 -5.25
C TRP A 162 -11.09 -5.15 -5.69
N ALA A 163 -11.54 -6.40 -5.50
CA ALA A 163 -12.80 -6.84 -6.06
C ALA A 163 -14.03 -6.43 -5.23
N LEU A 164 -13.89 -6.30 -3.91
CA LEU A 164 -15.01 -6.19 -2.97
C LEU A 164 -14.84 -5.08 -1.93
N GLU A 165 -13.79 -4.25 -2.03
CA GLU A 165 -13.45 -3.23 -1.03
C GLU A 165 -13.28 -3.85 0.38
N GLN A 166 -12.85 -5.12 0.45
CA GLN A 166 -12.66 -5.82 1.71
C GLN A 166 -11.53 -5.17 2.51
N VAL A 167 -11.79 -4.89 3.77
CA VAL A 167 -10.79 -4.33 4.68
C VAL A 167 -10.07 -5.45 5.43
N PHE A 168 -8.74 -5.33 5.51
CA PHE A 168 -7.89 -6.16 6.36
C PHE A 168 -7.17 -5.27 7.39
N PRO A 169 -7.00 -5.72 8.64
CA PRO A 169 -6.13 -5.04 9.59
C PRO A 169 -4.68 -5.16 9.12
N ILE A 170 -3.99 -4.03 9.11
CA ILE A 170 -2.58 -3.93 8.71
C ILE A 170 -1.84 -3.18 9.81
N MET A 171 -0.68 -3.68 10.21
CA MET A 171 0.15 -2.99 11.20
C MET A 171 1.65 -3.30 11.00
N PRO A 172 2.54 -2.41 11.46
CA PRO A 172 3.97 -2.70 11.54
C PRO A 172 4.25 -3.93 12.41
N MET A 173 5.27 -4.70 12.05
CA MET A 173 5.73 -5.85 12.85
C MET A 173 6.77 -5.46 13.89
N GLU A 174 7.45 -4.32 13.69
CA GLU A 174 8.43 -3.74 14.60
C GLU A 174 7.94 -2.43 15.24
N GLY A 175 8.59 -2.04 16.35
CA GLY A 175 8.42 -0.72 16.96
C GLY A 175 7.07 -0.48 17.65
N LEU A 176 6.29 -1.53 17.91
CA LEU A 176 4.95 -1.43 18.51
C LEU A 176 4.92 -0.86 19.95
N ASP A 177 6.07 -0.74 20.59
CA ASP A 177 6.27 -0.07 21.87
C ASP A 177 6.45 1.46 21.73
N GLN A 178 6.64 1.94 20.50
CA GLN A 178 6.80 3.34 20.16
C GLN A 178 5.52 3.89 19.54
N ARG A 179 5.30 5.19 19.68
CA ARG A 179 4.16 5.85 19.06
C ARG A 179 4.49 6.13 17.59
N PRO A 180 3.72 5.63 16.60
CA PRO A 180 3.91 6.00 15.21
C PRO A 180 3.58 7.48 14.98
N GLU A 181 4.34 8.13 14.10
CA GLU A 181 4.34 9.59 13.92
C GLU A 181 3.84 10.02 12.54
N ARG A 182 3.80 9.09 11.58
CA ARG A 182 3.53 9.38 10.17
C ARG A 182 2.28 8.64 9.70
N ARG A 183 1.62 9.22 8.71
CA ARG A 183 0.51 8.59 8.00
C ARG A 183 1.00 8.16 6.63
N ALA A 184 0.62 6.96 6.20
CA ALA A 184 1.01 6.40 4.93
C ALA A 184 -0.16 5.78 4.18
N VAL A 185 -0.06 5.74 2.86
CA VAL A 185 -0.85 4.89 1.98
C VAL A 185 0.07 3.78 1.46
N LEU A 186 -0.45 2.56 1.38
CA LEU A 186 0.27 1.40 0.90
C LEU A 186 -0.05 1.19 -0.59
N GLU A 187 1.00 1.14 -1.39
CA GLU A 187 0.97 0.83 -2.82
C GLU A 187 1.80 -0.44 -3.05
N ASP A 188 1.33 -1.34 -3.88
CA ASP A 188 2.01 -2.60 -4.18
C ASP A 188 3.05 -2.42 -5.30
N LEU A 189 3.68 -3.51 -5.75
CA LEU A 189 4.71 -3.44 -6.80
C LEU A 189 4.16 -3.45 -8.23
N THR A 190 2.85 -3.54 -8.40
CA THR A 190 2.26 -3.61 -9.73
C THR A 190 2.34 -2.25 -10.43
N CYS A 191 2.25 -2.30 -11.76
CA CYS A 191 2.21 -1.09 -12.58
C CYS A 191 0.79 -0.51 -12.65
N ASP A 192 -0.17 -1.14 -11.99
CA ASP A 192 -1.57 -0.76 -12.00
C ASP A 192 -1.84 0.17 -10.82
N SER A 193 -2.51 1.30 -11.06
CA SER A 193 -2.88 2.24 -10.01
C SER A 193 -3.90 1.67 -9.02
N ASP A 194 -4.59 0.58 -9.40
CA ASP A 194 -5.49 -0.16 -8.53
C ASP A 194 -4.74 -1.05 -7.52
N GLY A 195 -3.41 -1.20 -7.66
CA GLY A 195 -2.51 -1.87 -6.71
C GLY A 195 -2.28 -1.06 -5.43
N ARG A 196 -3.36 -0.59 -4.80
CA ARG A 196 -3.36 0.35 -3.68
C ARG A 196 -4.34 -0.11 -2.61
N ILE A 197 -4.05 0.20 -1.35
CA ILE A 197 -4.97 -0.03 -0.23
C ILE A 197 -5.59 1.30 0.21
N ASP A 198 -6.93 1.36 0.17
CA ASP A 198 -7.71 2.58 0.42
C ASP A 198 -8.21 2.74 1.85
N HIS A 199 -8.36 1.63 2.56
CA HIS A 199 -9.07 1.59 3.84
C HIS A 199 -8.27 0.82 4.89
N TYR A 200 -8.02 1.49 6.00
CA TYR A 200 -7.23 0.97 7.11
C TYR A 200 -8.07 0.94 8.38
N VAL A 201 -7.91 -0.13 9.15
CA VAL A 201 -8.53 -0.26 10.47
C VAL A 201 -7.81 0.65 11.46
N ASP A 202 -8.55 1.53 12.14
CA ASP A 202 -8.12 2.32 13.29
C ASP A 202 -9.13 2.09 14.45
N ASP A 203 -8.86 2.60 15.66
CA ASP A 203 -9.52 2.25 16.94
C ASP A 203 -11.05 2.02 16.84
N GLU A 204 -11.79 2.93 16.20
CA GLU A 204 -13.26 2.88 16.11
C GLU A 204 -13.81 3.14 14.69
N SER A 205 -12.94 3.31 13.69
CA SER A 205 -13.38 3.62 12.33
C SER A 205 -12.37 3.19 11.27
N LEU A 206 -12.84 3.18 10.03
CA LEU A 206 -11.95 3.11 8.87
C LEU A 206 -11.32 4.48 8.63
N GLN A 207 -10.05 4.48 8.25
CA GLN A 207 -9.28 5.66 7.84
C GLN A 207 -8.77 5.47 6.42
N SER A 208 -8.51 6.56 5.70
CA SER A 208 -7.88 6.50 4.37
C SER A 208 -6.35 6.39 4.40
N THR A 209 -5.75 6.37 5.61
CA THR A 209 -4.30 6.28 5.80
C THR A 209 -3.93 5.44 7.02
N LEU A 210 -2.84 4.70 6.92
CA LEU A 210 -2.26 3.90 8.00
C LEU A 210 -1.31 4.74 8.85
N LEU A 211 -1.38 4.60 10.17
CA LEU A 211 -0.41 5.21 11.08
C LEU A 211 0.83 4.32 11.20
N VAL A 212 2.00 4.85 10.87
CA VAL A 212 3.27 4.11 10.77
C VAL A 212 4.43 4.85 11.42
N HIS A 213 5.47 4.09 11.79
CA HIS A 213 6.75 4.65 12.21
C HIS A 213 7.52 5.17 10.99
N THR A 214 8.53 6.00 11.23
CA THR A 214 9.48 6.35 10.18
C THR A 214 10.46 5.19 9.98
N PRO A 215 10.55 4.57 8.78
CA PRO A 215 11.51 3.50 8.55
C PRO A 215 12.95 3.98 8.74
N GLU A 216 13.76 3.16 9.40
CA GLU A 216 15.17 3.44 9.64
C GLU A 216 16.02 3.01 8.43
N PRO A 217 16.91 3.87 7.89
CA PRO A 217 17.76 3.49 6.76
C PRO A 217 18.59 2.23 7.06
N GLY A 218 18.53 1.26 6.15
CA GLY A 218 19.27 0.00 6.24
C GLY A 218 18.70 -1.00 7.27
N LYS A 219 17.51 -0.74 7.83
CA LYS A 219 16.76 -1.74 8.59
C LYS A 219 15.49 -2.12 7.82
N PRO A 220 15.15 -3.42 7.75
CA PRO A 220 13.90 -3.83 7.16
C PRO A 220 12.74 -3.28 8.00
N TYR A 221 11.64 -2.97 7.33
CA TYR A 221 10.42 -2.49 7.94
C TYR A 221 9.26 -3.34 7.41
N HIS A 222 8.74 -4.23 8.25
CA HIS A 222 7.74 -5.19 7.80
C HIS A 222 6.34 -4.77 8.22
N LEU A 223 5.37 -5.11 7.38
CA LEU A 223 3.95 -4.96 7.62
C LEU A 223 3.32 -6.35 7.66
N GLY A 224 2.48 -6.57 8.67
CA GLY A 224 1.61 -7.75 8.76
C GLY A 224 0.20 -7.38 8.30
N VAL A 225 -0.34 -8.14 7.36
CA VAL A 225 -1.75 -8.11 6.98
C VAL A 225 -2.46 -9.30 7.60
N PHE A 226 -3.44 -9.02 8.45
CA PHE A 226 -4.14 -10.02 9.25
C PHE A 226 -5.49 -10.36 8.64
N MET A 227 -6.07 -11.47 9.09
CA MET A 227 -7.39 -11.95 8.65
C MET A 227 -7.46 -12.37 7.16
N VAL A 228 -6.32 -12.69 6.54
CA VAL A 228 -6.22 -13.09 5.12
C VAL A 228 -6.50 -14.59 4.88
N GLY A 229 -6.82 -15.37 5.92
CA GLY A 229 -6.92 -16.83 5.82
C GLY A 229 -8.18 -17.39 5.16
N ALA A 230 -9.09 -16.55 4.66
CA ALA A 230 -10.30 -17.00 3.98
C ALA A 230 -10.35 -16.47 2.55
N TYR A 231 -10.55 -17.36 1.58
CA TYR A 231 -10.64 -17.08 0.13
C TYR A 231 -9.37 -16.59 -0.55
N GLN A 232 -8.49 -15.83 0.13
CA GLN A 232 -7.46 -15.03 -0.53
C GLN A 232 -6.45 -15.88 -1.31
N GLU A 233 -5.91 -16.93 -0.70
CA GLU A 233 -4.91 -17.81 -1.32
C GLU A 233 -5.39 -18.45 -2.64
N THR A 234 -6.68 -18.79 -2.74
CA THR A 234 -7.20 -19.50 -3.93
C THR A 234 -7.72 -18.57 -5.03
N LEU A 235 -7.96 -17.29 -4.71
CA LEU A 235 -8.53 -16.32 -5.65
C LEU A 235 -7.50 -15.40 -6.30
N GLY A 236 -6.23 -15.50 -5.91
CA GLY A 236 -5.14 -14.71 -6.48
C GLY A 236 -5.00 -14.86 -7.99
N ASP A 237 -4.65 -13.76 -8.66
CA ASP A 237 -4.27 -13.74 -10.08
C ASP A 237 -2.85 -13.21 -10.28
N ILE A 238 -2.20 -13.71 -11.33
CA ILE A 238 -0.80 -13.45 -11.66
C ILE A 238 -0.59 -12.10 -12.36
N HIS A 239 -1.21 -11.05 -11.86
CA HIS A 239 -1.10 -9.70 -12.41
C HIS A 239 0.39 -9.28 -12.47
N ASN A 240 0.82 -8.73 -13.61
CA ASN A 240 2.23 -8.44 -13.91
C ASN A 240 3.19 -9.65 -13.82
N LEU A 241 2.69 -10.88 -13.82
CA LEU A 241 3.46 -12.10 -13.55
C LEU A 241 4.13 -12.06 -12.17
N PHE A 242 3.44 -11.54 -11.16
CA PHE A 242 3.74 -11.88 -9.77
C PHE A 242 2.97 -13.14 -9.39
N GLY A 243 3.67 -14.16 -8.91
CA GLY A 243 3.07 -15.47 -8.63
C GLY A 243 2.80 -15.71 -7.15
N ASP A 244 2.53 -16.96 -6.81
CA ASP A 244 2.29 -17.39 -5.44
C ASP A 244 3.43 -16.97 -4.51
N THR A 245 3.08 -16.61 -3.28
CA THR A 245 4.06 -16.21 -2.28
C THR A 245 4.66 -17.40 -1.55
N ASP A 246 5.84 -17.22 -0.97
CA ASP A 246 6.34 -18.18 0.02
C ASP A 246 5.31 -18.36 1.15
N SER A 247 5.12 -19.60 1.61
CA SER A 247 4.22 -19.91 2.72
C SER A 247 4.82 -20.95 3.66
N VAL A 248 4.49 -20.82 4.95
CA VAL A 248 4.97 -21.71 6.00
C VAL A 248 3.94 -21.82 7.11
N SER A 249 3.80 -23.01 7.68
CA SER A 249 2.98 -23.23 8.87
C SER A 249 3.81 -23.04 10.13
N VAL A 250 3.33 -22.19 11.04
CA VAL A 250 3.98 -21.96 12.33
C VAL A 250 3.22 -22.71 13.43
N ARG A 251 3.87 -23.70 14.05
CA ARG A 251 3.29 -24.46 15.16
C ARG A 251 3.97 -24.13 16.47
N LEU A 252 3.18 -23.67 17.45
CA LEU A 252 3.67 -23.42 18.81
C LEU A 252 4.02 -24.74 19.53
N THR A 253 5.09 -24.71 20.31
CA THR A 253 5.54 -25.79 21.18
C THR A 253 5.64 -25.28 22.62
N GLU A 254 5.94 -26.18 23.58
CA GLU A 254 6.11 -25.78 24.98
C GLU A 254 7.25 -24.78 25.20
N THR A 255 8.26 -24.78 24.33
CA THR A 255 9.49 -23.98 24.47
C THR A 255 9.66 -22.90 23.40
N GLY A 256 8.70 -22.74 22.48
CA GLY A 256 8.82 -21.80 21.35
C GLY A 256 7.90 -22.15 20.19
N PHE A 257 8.45 -22.22 18.98
CA PHE A 257 7.72 -22.59 17.76
C PHE A 257 8.58 -23.45 16.84
N VAL A 258 7.94 -24.12 15.91
CA VAL A 258 8.58 -24.81 14.77
C VAL A 258 7.92 -24.38 13.47
N LEU A 259 8.72 -24.33 12.40
CA LEU A 259 8.25 -24.11 11.04
C LEU A 259 8.01 -25.47 10.39
N GLU A 260 6.87 -25.62 9.73
CA GLU A 260 6.43 -26.84 9.05
C GLU A 260 5.79 -26.46 7.71
N ASP A 261 5.68 -27.43 6.80
CA ASP A 261 5.00 -27.26 5.51
C ASP A 261 5.48 -26.05 4.68
N GLU A 262 6.80 -25.79 4.70
CA GLU A 262 7.42 -24.75 3.88
C GLU A 262 7.13 -24.99 2.39
N ARG A 263 6.59 -23.97 1.73
CA ARG A 263 6.36 -23.93 0.29
C ARG A 263 7.00 -22.69 -0.28
N GLN A 264 7.82 -22.92 -1.29
CA GLN A 264 8.42 -21.84 -2.06
C GLN A 264 7.36 -21.31 -3.04
N GLY A 265 7.29 -19.98 -3.15
CA GLY A 265 6.48 -19.29 -4.13
C GLY A 265 7.05 -19.41 -5.54
N ASP A 266 6.31 -18.88 -6.51
CA ASP A 266 6.62 -19.08 -7.92
C ASP A 266 7.89 -18.35 -8.36
N THR A 267 8.66 -19.01 -9.23
CA THR A 267 9.79 -18.40 -9.93
C THR A 267 9.41 -17.84 -11.29
N THR A 268 10.21 -16.91 -11.81
CA THR A 268 9.96 -16.27 -13.11
C THR A 268 9.82 -17.29 -14.25
N ASP A 269 10.62 -18.36 -14.25
CA ASP A 269 10.53 -19.40 -15.27
C ASP A 269 9.29 -20.28 -15.16
N GLU A 270 8.71 -20.45 -13.97
CA GLU A 270 7.43 -21.13 -13.77
C GLU A 270 6.28 -20.31 -14.37
N LEU A 271 6.23 -19.01 -14.08
CA LEU A 271 5.22 -18.13 -14.66
C LEU A 271 5.36 -17.95 -16.16
N LEU A 272 6.59 -17.88 -16.68
CA LEU A 272 6.81 -17.86 -18.12
C LEU A 272 6.32 -19.14 -18.81
N LYS A 273 6.46 -20.31 -18.18
CA LYS A 273 5.85 -21.56 -18.69
C LYS A 273 4.32 -21.45 -18.71
N TYR A 274 3.73 -20.87 -17.66
CA TYR A 274 2.27 -20.67 -17.58
C TYR A 274 1.72 -19.88 -18.78
N VAL A 275 2.42 -18.82 -19.19
CA VAL A 275 2.06 -18.03 -20.39
C VAL A 275 2.57 -18.60 -21.72
N GLY A 276 3.08 -19.84 -21.72
CA GLY A 276 3.38 -20.61 -22.92
C GLY A 276 4.80 -20.49 -23.48
N TYR A 277 5.76 -19.98 -22.70
CA TYR A 277 7.17 -19.96 -23.11
C TYR A 277 7.85 -21.33 -22.90
N ASP A 278 8.70 -21.67 -23.87
CA ASP A 278 9.68 -22.75 -23.73
C ASP A 278 10.97 -22.17 -23.12
N ILE A 279 11.21 -22.47 -21.84
CA ILE A 279 12.34 -21.95 -21.07
C ILE A 279 13.68 -22.46 -21.60
N ASP A 280 13.75 -23.70 -22.08
CA ASP A 280 14.99 -24.24 -22.66
C ASP A 280 15.34 -23.51 -23.95
N ARG A 281 14.33 -23.22 -24.77
CA ARG A 281 14.50 -22.38 -25.96
C ARG A 281 14.93 -20.95 -25.59
N LEU A 282 14.41 -20.38 -24.51
CA LEU A 282 14.82 -19.06 -24.02
C LEU A 282 16.29 -19.06 -23.56
N ARG A 283 16.71 -20.05 -22.78
CA ARG A 283 18.11 -20.25 -22.36
C ARG A 283 19.05 -20.41 -23.56
N MET A 284 18.64 -21.16 -24.58
CA MET A 284 19.40 -21.27 -25.83
C MET A 284 19.53 -19.92 -26.55
N ALA A 285 18.47 -19.12 -26.58
CA ALA A 285 18.49 -17.79 -27.18
C ALA A 285 19.40 -16.81 -26.41
N TYR A 286 19.41 -16.85 -25.08
CA TYR A 286 20.37 -16.08 -24.26
C TYR A 286 21.82 -16.44 -24.61
N ARG A 287 22.16 -17.74 -24.61
CA ARG A 287 23.52 -18.20 -24.95
C ARG A 287 23.95 -17.74 -26.35
N ALA A 288 23.06 -17.83 -27.33
CA ALA A 288 23.33 -17.37 -28.69
C ALA A 288 23.59 -15.85 -28.76
N LYS A 289 22.77 -15.04 -28.06
CA LYS A 289 22.93 -13.58 -28.00
C LYS A 289 24.22 -13.15 -27.30
N ILE A 290 24.57 -13.79 -26.17
CA ILE A 290 25.81 -13.51 -25.43
C ILE A 290 27.02 -13.83 -26.31
N SER A 291 27.02 -14.98 -27.00
CA SER A 291 28.09 -15.36 -27.91
C SER A 291 28.23 -14.35 -29.08
N ALA A 292 27.12 -13.89 -29.64
CA ALA A 292 27.11 -12.92 -30.73
C ALA A 292 27.57 -11.52 -30.30
N ALA A 293 27.41 -11.16 -29.01
CA ALA A 293 27.82 -9.87 -28.46
C ALA A 293 29.35 -9.70 -28.36
N ARG A 294 30.13 -10.79 -28.46
CA ARG A 294 31.61 -10.78 -28.43
C ARG A 294 32.18 -10.05 -27.20
N LEU A 295 31.54 -10.24 -26.05
CA LEU A 295 32.02 -9.74 -24.76
C LEU A 295 33.32 -10.46 -24.34
N ASP A 296 34.08 -9.83 -23.44
CA ASP A 296 35.16 -10.52 -22.73
C ASP A 296 34.60 -11.76 -22.01
N PRO A 297 35.33 -12.88 -21.90
CA PRO A 297 34.84 -14.09 -21.22
C PRO A 297 34.31 -13.85 -19.80
N THR A 298 34.91 -12.90 -19.07
CA THR A 298 34.49 -12.55 -17.71
C THR A 298 33.12 -11.89 -17.72
N ASP A 299 32.91 -10.91 -18.60
CA ASP A 299 31.63 -10.22 -18.76
C ASP A 299 30.55 -11.13 -19.34
N ALA A 300 30.90 -11.97 -20.32
CA ALA A 300 29.98 -12.96 -20.88
C ALA A 300 29.45 -13.91 -19.80
N LYS A 301 30.33 -14.38 -18.91
CA LYS A 301 29.95 -15.21 -17.77
C LYS A 301 29.05 -14.46 -16.80
N ARG A 302 29.43 -13.23 -16.40
CA ARG A 302 28.63 -12.39 -15.50
C ARG A 302 27.23 -12.11 -16.03
N VAL A 303 27.09 -11.81 -17.31
CA VAL A 303 25.79 -11.59 -17.96
C VAL A 303 24.97 -12.88 -18.02
N ALA A 304 25.60 -14.02 -18.32
CA ALA A 304 24.91 -15.30 -18.34
C ALA A 304 24.37 -15.68 -16.94
N GLU A 305 25.17 -15.48 -15.90
CA GLU A 305 24.78 -15.73 -14.51
C GLU A 305 23.65 -14.80 -14.08
N ALA A 306 23.71 -13.50 -14.43
CA ALA A 306 22.64 -12.56 -14.12
C ALA A 306 21.31 -12.91 -14.81
N LEU A 307 21.35 -13.31 -16.08
CA LEU A 307 20.15 -13.71 -16.82
C LEU A 307 19.53 -15.01 -16.29
N GLU A 308 20.36 -15.98 -15.90
CA GLU A 308 19.86 -17.22 -15.29
C GLU A 308 19.29 -16.94 -13.89
N ALA A 309 19.97 -16.13 -13.07
CA ALA A 309 19.51 -15.76 -11.74
C ALA A 309 18.16 -15.03 -11.78
N GLY A 310 17.97 -14.10 -12.71
CA GLY A 310 16.67 -13.44 -12.90
C GLY A 310 15.58 -14.38 -13.40
N LEU A 311 15.94 -15.38 -14.22
CA LEU A 311 14.99 -16.34 -14.78
C LEU A 311 14.51 -17.37 -13.75
N SER A 312 15.41 -17.85 -12.88
CA SER A 312 15.08 -18.81 -11.82
C SER A 312 14.80 -18.15 -10.47
N GLY A 313 14.79 -16.82 -10.43
CA GLY A 313 14.57 -16.05 -9.22
C GLY A 313 13.09 -16.02 -8.84
N TYR A 314 12.85 -15.77 -7.55
CA TYR A 314 11.52 -15.48 -7.03
C TYR A 314 10.94 -14.25 -7.76
N THR A 315 9.61 -14.23 -7.92
CA THR A 315 8.94 -13.22 -8.75
C THR A 315 8.89 -11.84 -8.11
N TYR A 316 9.09 -11.76 -6.79
CA TYR A 316 9.11 -10.51 -6.03
C TYR A 316 10.52 -9.94 -5.87
N LEU A 317 10.60 -8.68 -5.44
CA LEU A 317 11.87 -7.96 -5.35
C LEU A 317 12.73 -8.50 -4.21
N HIS A 318 14.04 -8.28 -4.33
CA HIS A 318 15.01 -8.60 -3.29
C HIS A 318 15.51 -7.28 -2.68
N ASP A 319 15.74 -7.28 -1.37
CA ASP A 319 16.42 -6.17 -0.70
C ASP A 319 17.82 -5.95 -1.30
N GLU A 320 18.13 -4.71 -1.71
CA GLU A 320 19.47 -4.27 -2.13
C GLU A 320 20.38 -3.86 -0.95
#